data_AF-A0A2G1YP98-F1
#
_entry.id   AF-A0A2G1YP98-F1
#
_cell.length_a   1.000
_cell.length_b   1.000
_cell.length_c   1.000
_cell.angle_alpha   90.00
_cell.angle_beta   90.00
_cell.angle_gamma   90.00
#
_symmetry.space_group_name_H-M   'P 1'
#
loop_
_entity.id
_entity.type
_entity.pdbx_description
1 polymer ?
#
loop_
_entity_poly.entity_id
_entity_poly.type
_entity_poly.pdbx_seq_one_letter_code
_entity_poly.pdbx_strand_id
1 'polypeptide(L)'
;MNEEKMNKARALYYAMFSRCFVFTTDNKRYFELISFIDILKENPLDKASAKAFDEIRAVVKSDSNIVFMKEFDAIFHSPETQTLRTTASYYDEDIESGKKRIEMQNFLAKTKIRRDEKTYSDYEDHIGFIFSVMSELCELIANGEEQYRNTAHCIFEQILNDFVDKFSKELYEHESSDIFKNVVVLLKSFIEFERIYLDVQTPVYDQIKVESKPKAEELSASEIARREKNRLLRQQGPKKDENGACEINIAYDVEDDI
;
A
#
# COMPACT_ATOMS: atom_id res chain seq x y z
N MET A 1 -32.68 2.28 10.90
CA MET A 1 -31.28 2.18 11.40
C MET A 1 -30.85 3.58 11.77
N ASN A 2 -30.26 3.82 12.96
CA ASN A 2 -29.81 5.17 13.31
C ASN A 2 -28.51 5.46 12.56
N GLU A 3 -28.62 6.24 11.50
CA GLU A 3 -27.57 6.54 10.54
C GLU A 3 -26.37 7.26 11.17
N GLU A 4 -26.63 8.18 12.12
CA GLU A 4 -25.58 8.82 12.92
C GLU A 4 -24.75 7.78 13.69
N LYS A 5 -25.42 6.84 14.37
CA LYS A 5 -24.71 5.77 15.10
C LYS A 5 -23.92 4.85 14.17
N MET A 6 -24.43 4.59 12.97
CA MET A 6 -23.71 3.80 11.97
C MET A 6 -22.47 4.52 11.46
N ASN A 7 -22.57 5.80 11.13
CA ASN A 7 -21.42 6.58 10.70
C ASN A 7 -20.37 6.70 11.81
N LYS A 8 -20.76 6.85 13.09
CA LYS A 8 -19.81 6.80 14.21
C LYS A 8 -19.11 5.45 14.35
N ALA A 9 -19.84 4.34 14.17
CA ALA A 9 -19.24 3.00 14.19
C ALA A 9 -18.27 2.80 13.01
N ARG A 10 -18.65 3.23 11.80
CA ARG A 10 -17.78 3.21 10.61
C ARG A 10 -16.52 4.03 10.82
N ALA A 11 -16.64 5.24 11.36
CA ALA A 11 -15.51 6.08 11.72
C ALA A 11 -14.54 5.35 12.66
N LEU A 12 -15.05 4.66 13.67
CA LEU A 12 -14.22 3.93 14.63
C LEU A 12 -13.41 2.80 13.98
N TYR A 13 -14.02 2.02 13.08
CA TYR A 13 -13.31 0.99 12.32
C TYR A 13 -12.23 1.60 11.41
N TYR A 14 -12.58 2.64 10.65
CA TYR A 14 -11.61 3.34 9.80
C TYR A 14 -10.45 3.95 10.60
N ALA A 15 -10.72 4.54 11.77
CA ALA A 15 -9.70 5.07 12.67
C ALA A 15 -8.76 3.95 13.17
N MET A 16 -9.31 2.80 13.54
CA MET A 16 -8.52 1.64 13.96
C MET A 16 -7.59 1.18 12.83
N PHE A 17 -8.12 0.97 11.61
CA PHE A 17 -7.28 0.56 10.47
C PHE A 17 -6.23 1.62 10.11
N SER A 18 -6.57 2.91 10.17
CA SER A 18 -5.59 4.00 10.02
C SER A 18 -4.43 3.85 11.01
N ARG A 19 -4.71 3.52 12.28
CA ARG A 19 -3.65 3.29 13.27
C ARG A 19 -2.83 2.02 13.04
N CYS A 20 -3.37 1.03 12.33
CA CYS A 20 -2.61 -0.14 11.91
C CYS A 20 -1.64 0.16 10.76
N PHE A 21 -2.03 1.01 9.81
CA PHE A 21 -1.29 1.18 8.54
C PHE A 21 -0.49 2.47 8.42
N VAL A 22 -0.69 3.45 9.31
CA VAL A 22 0.10 4.69 9.30
C VAL A 22 1.31 4.55 10.22
N PHE A 23 2.51 4.59 9.64
CA PHE A 23 3.74 4.61 10.42
C PHE A 23 3.81 5.86 11.30
N THR A 24 4.23 5.68 12.54
CA THR A 24 4.40 6.80 13.48
C THR A 24 5.38 6.43 14.58
N THR A 25 6.18 7.42 14.99
CA THR A 25 7.05 7.32 16.17
C THR A 25 6.32 7.71 17.47
N ASP A 26 5.07 8.18 17.37
CA ASP A 26 4.28 8.58 18.53
C ASP A 26 3.58 7.37 19.18
N ASN A 27 4.07 6.96 20.35
CA ASN A 27 3.49 5.88 21.13
C ASN A 27 2.02 6.13 21.51
N LYS A 28 1.55 7.39 21.55
CA LYS A 28 0.13 7.68 21.83
C LYS A 28 -0.79 7.04 20.80
N ARG A 29 -0.40 7.04 19.53
CA ARG A 29 -1.19 6.44 18.43
C ARG A 29 -1.32 4.93 18.58
N TYR A 30 -0.32 4.27 19.18
CA TYR A 30 -0.44 2.86 19.53
C TYR A 30 -1.41 2.64 20.69
N PHE A 31 -1.39 3.47 21.73
CA PHE A 31 -2.39 3.35 22.81
C PHE A 31 -3.81 3.64 22.34
N GLU A 32 -3.99 4.55 21.37
CA GLU A 32 -5.25 4.76 20.68
C GLU A 32 -5.70 3.51 19.92
N LEU A 33 -4.80 2.84 19.19
CA LEU A 33 -5.11 1.56 18.53
C LEU A 33 -5.62 0.52 19.52
N ILE A 34 -4.94 0.37 20.67
CA ILE A 34 -5.37 -0.54 21.74
C ILE A 34 -6.76 -0.17 22.26
N SER A 35 -7.02 1.12 22.50
CA SER A 35 -8.33 1.60 22.92
C SER A 35 -9.42 1.27 21.90
N PHE A 36 -9.15 1.48 20.60
CA PHE A 36 -10.09 1.12 19.54
C PHE A 36 -10.36 -0.38 19.49
N ILE A 37 -9.33 -1.22 19.60
CA ILE A 37 -9.48 -2.68 19.66
C ILE A 37 -10.36 -3.08 20.84
N ASP A 38 -10.10 -2.53 22.04
CA ASP A 38 -10.89 -2.85 23.23
C ASP A 38 -12.37 -2.43 23.09
N ILE A 39 -12.65 -1.27 22.49
CA ILE A 39 -14.03 -0.80 22.24
C ILE A 39 -14.74 -1.68 21.20
N LEU A 40 -14.07 -1.97 20.07
CA LEU A 40 -14.65 -2.73 18.96
C LEU A 40 -14.84 -4.21 19.31
N LYS A 41 -13.98 -4.76 20.16
CA LYS A 41 -14.08 -6.13 20.67
C LYS A 41 -15.38 -6.40 21.45
N GLU A 42 -15.93 -5.39 22.12
CA GLU A 42 -17.21 -5.52 22.84
C GLU A 42 -18.41 -5.66 21.87
N ASN A 43 -18.27 -5.20 20.63
CA ASN A 43 -19.33 -5.22 19.61
C ASN A 43 -18.75 -5.61 18.23
N PRO A 44 -18.26 -6.86 18.08
CA PRO A 44 -17.64 -7.30 16.84
C PRO A 44 -18.70 -7.47 15.73
N LEU A 45 -18.30 -7.25 14.47
CA LEU A 45 -19.20 -7.40 13.31
C LEU A 45 -19.70 -8.84 13.15
N ASP A 46 -18.82 -9.81 13.37
CA ASP A 46 -19.13 -11.24 13.28
C ASP A 46 -18.25 -12.08 14.24
N LYS A 47 -18.47 -13.39 14.24
CA LYS A 47 -17.71 -14.33 15.10
C LYS A 47 -16.23 -14.42 14.75
N ALA A 48 -15.87 -14.24 13.47
CA ALA A 48 -14.48 -14.29 13.04
C ALA A 48 -13.72 -13.03 13.51
N SER A 49 -14.37 -11.87 13.43
CA SER A 49 -13.89 -10.60 13.94
C SER A 49 -13.71 -10.64 15.45
N ALA A 50 -14.67 -11.21 16.18
CA ALA A 50 -14.54 -11.39 17.63
C ALA A 50 -13.26 -12.17 18.00
N LYS A 51 -13.03 -13.30 17.32
CA LYS A 51 -11.83 -14.12 17.50
C LYS A 51 -10.56 -13.38 17.11
N ALA A 52 -10.58 -12.64 16.00
CA ALA A 52 -9.43 -11.86 15.53
C ALA A 52 -9.04 -10.76 16.54
N PHE A 53 -10.02 -10.07 17.14
CA PHE A 53 -9.76 -9.12 18.21
C PHE A 53 -9.14 -9.78 19.46
N ASP A 54 -9.65 -10.95 19.86
CA ASP A 54 -9.07 -11.72 20.97
C ASP A 54 -7.61 -12.11 20.71
N GLU A 55 -7.32 -12.61 19.51
CA GLU A 55 -5.98 -13.04 19.11
C GLU A 55 -5.00 -11.86 19.02
N ILE A 56 -5.42 -10.73 18.43
CA ILE A 56 -4.61 -9.51 18.41
C ILE A 56 -4.30 -9.09 19.85
N ARG A 57 -5.34 -8.98 20.69
CA ARG A 57 -5.19 -8.48 22.07
C ARG A 57 -4.33 -9.39 22.95
N ALA A 58 -4.23 -10.68 22.66
CA ALA A 58 -3.34 -11.60 23.34
C ALA A 58 -1.85 -11.33 23.05
N VAL A 59 -1.53 -10.76 21.88
CA VAL A 59 -0.16 -10.48 21.42
C VAL A 59 0.25 -9.04 21.71
N VAL A 60 -0.62 -8.06 21.41
CA VAL A 60 -0.32 -6.64 21.62
C VAL A 60 -0.51 -6.21 23.07
N LYS A 61 0.57 -5.75 23.68
CA LYS A 61 0.59 -5.34 25.09
C LYS A 61 0.19 -3.88 25.24
N SER A 62 -0.45 -3.55 26.36
CA SER A 62 -0.87 -2.18 26.68
C SER A 62 0.28 -1.25 27.08
N ASP A 63 1.50 -1.75 27.27
CA ASP A 63 2.66 -0.99 27.76
C ASP A 63 3.79 -0.87 26.73
N SER A 64 3.72 -1.58 25.60
CA SER A 64 4.79 -1.63 24.61
C SER A 64 4.27 -1.93 23.20
N ASN A 65 4.75 -1.17 22.22
CA ASN A 65 4.47 -1.34 20.80
C ASN A 65 5.55 -2.15 20.06
N ILE A 66 6.59 -2.65 20.74
CA ILE A 66 7.77 -3.23 20.10
C ILE A 66 7.42 -4.40 19.17
N VAL A 67 6.55 -5.31 19.61
CA VAL A 67 6.16 -6.49 18.82
C VAL A 67 5.41 -6.07 17.56
N PHE A 68 4.46 -5.15 17.72
CA PHE A 68 3.66 -4.61 16.62
C PHE A 68 4.54 -3.88 15.60
N MET A 69 5.43 -2.99 16.05
CA MET A 69 6.31 -2.22 15.16
C MET A 69 7.35 -3.10 14.48
N LYS A 70 7.87 -4.12 15.15
CA LYS A 70 8.80 -5.07 14.55
C LYS A 70 8.15 -5.82 13.39
N GLU A 71 6.91 -6.26 13.57
CA GLU A 71 6.15 -6.90 12.50
C GLU A 71 5.83 -5.93 11.37
N PHE A 72 5.39 -4.71 11.71
CA PHE A 72 5.14 -3.65 10.73
C PHE A 72 6.37 -3.40 9.85
N ASP A 73 7.54 -3.18 10.44
CA ASP A 73 8.78 -2.96 9.70
C ASP A 73 9.17 -4.18 8.86
N ALA A 74 8.94 -5.40 9.36
CA ALA A 74 9.21 -6.64 8.62
C ALA A 74 8.32 -6.81 7.38
N ILE A 75 7.10 -6.25 7.37
CA ILE A 75 6.16 -6.32 6.25
C ILE A 75 6.39 -5.17 5.26
N PHE A 76 6.58 -3.95 5.75
CA PHE A 76 6.51 -2.75 4.91
C PHE A 76 7.88 -2.14 4.60
N HIS A 77 8.92 -2.39 5.41
CA HIS A 77 10.20 -1.67 5.32
C HIS A 77 11.44 -2.56 5.22
N SER A 78 11.31 -3.87 5.41
CA SER A 78 12.43 -4.80 5.45
C SER A 78 13.07 -4.99 4.06
N PRO A 79 14.40 -4.88 3.92
CA PRO A 79 15.10 -5.21 2.68
C PRO A 79 15.30 -6.72 2.48
N GLU A 80 15.05 -7.53 3.53
CA GLU A 80 15.31 -8.98 3.52
C GLU A 80 14.11 -9.78 2.99
N THR A 81 12.91 -9.23 3.18
CA THR A 81 11.63 -9.83 2.80
C THR A 81 10.98 -9.01 1.70
N GLN A 82 9.97 -9.58 1.02
CA GLN A 82 9.24 -8.84 0.00
C GLN A 82 8.43 -7.71 0.67
N THR A 83 8.78 -6.45 0.40
CA THR A 83 8.02 -5.32 0.92
C THR A 83 6.65 -5.25 0.27
N LEU A 84 5.61 -5.24 1.11
CA LEU A 84 4.25 -5.07 0.67
C LEU A 84 3.99 -3.61 0.32
N ARG A 85 3.40 -3.36 -0.85
CA ARG A 85 2.99 -2.01 -1.25
C ARG A 85 1.66 -1.66 -0.62
N THR A 86 1.48 -0.37 -0.36
CA THR A 86 0.36 0.13 0.46
C THR A 86 -0.46 1.20 -0.26
N THR A 87 -0.16 1.49 -1.53
CA THR A 87 -0.83 2.54 -2.31
C THR A 87 -1.78 1.96 -3.34
N ALA A 88 -2.90 2.63 -3.56
CA ALA A 88 -3.87 2.22 -4.57
C ALA A 88 -3.26 2.24 -5.99
N SER A 89 -2.39 3.21 -6.29
CA SER A 89 -1.76 3.31 -7.61
C SER A 89 -0.92 2.08 -7.96
N TYR A 90 -0.22 1.49 -6.99
CA TYR A 90 0.58 0.29 -7.24
C TYR A 90 -0.31 -0.89 -7.66
N TYR A 91 -1.45 -1.08 -7.01
CA TYR A 91 -2.35 -2.19 -7.32
C TYR A 91 -3.16 -2.01 -8.62
N ASP A 92 -3.21 -0.78 -9.13
CA ASP A 92 -3.86 -0.41 -10.40
C ASP A 92 -2.87 -0.43 -11.58
N GLU A 93 -1.66 0.10 -11.39
CA GLU A 93 -0.72 0.41 -12.48
C GLU A 93 0.69 -0.17 -12.27
N ASP A 94 0.93 -0.96 -11.22
CA ASP A 94 2.25 -1.46 -10.78
C ASP A 94 3.29 -0.34 -10.52
N ILE A 95 2.83 0.91 -10.36
CA ILE A 95 3.67 2.08 -10.07
C ILE A 95 3.11 2.91 -8.91
N GLU A 96 4.01 3.48 -8.12
CA GLU A 96 3.67 4.41 -7.05
C GLU A 96 3.33 5.80 -7.61
N SER A 97 2.46 6.56 -6.93
CA SER A 97 2.05 7.92 -7.36
C SER A 97 1.44 8.00 -8.77
N GLY A 98 0.60 7.04 -9.11
CA GLY A 98 -0.11 6.95 -10.38
C GLY A 98 -1.46 7.68 -10.40
N LYS A 99 -2.37 7.21 -11.25
CA LYS A 99 -3.69 7.82 -11.48
C LYS A 99 -4.55 7.86 -10.22
N LYS A 100 -4.57 6.79 -9.43
CA LYS A 100 -5.38 6.71 -8.20
C LYS A 100 -5.03 7.80 -7.19
N ARG A 101 -3.77 8.23 -7.13
CA ARG A 101 -3.35 9.38 -6.33
C ARG A 101 -4.01 10.69 -6.79
N ILE A 102 -4.03 10.94 -8.09
CA ILE A 102 -4.66 12.14 -8.67
C ILE A 102 -6.17 12.11 -8.43
N GLU A 103 -6.81 10.96 -8.60
CA GLU A 103 -8.23 10.77 -8.31
C GLU A 103 -8.55 11.04 -6.83
N MET A 104 -7.73 10.52 -5.92
CA MET A 104 -7.87 10.78 -4.49
C MET A 104 -7.70 12.26 -4.15
N GLN A 105 -6.72 12.94 -4.75
CA GLN A 105 -6.56 14.40 -4.60
C GLN A 105 -7.78 15.18 -5.11
N ASN A 106 -8.40 14.76 -6.22
CA ASN A 106 -9.62 15.36 -6.75
C ASN A 106 -10.82 15.18 -5.79
N PHE A 107 -10.90 14.07 -5.06
CA PHE A 107 -11.89 13.89 -4.00
C PHE A 107 -11.61 14.79 -2.80
N LEU A 108 -10.35 14.86 -2.35
CA LEU A 108 -9.96 15.72 -1.23
C LEU A 108 -10.22 17.19 -1.52
N ALA A 109 -10.04 17.65 -2.76
CA ALA A 109 -10.33 19.01 -3.18
C ALA A 109 -11.80 19.42 -2.92
N LYS A 110 -12.74 18.46 -2.91
CA LYS A 110 -14.16 18.67 -2.59
C LYS A 110 -14.44 18.76 -1.08
N THR A 111 -13.43 18.54 -0.25
CA THR A 111 -13.53 18.53 1.23
C THR A 111 -12.65 19.63 1.82
N LYS A 112 -12.75 19.82 3.14
CA LYS A 112 -11.83 20.66 3.92
C LYS A 112 -10.57 19.92 4.37
N ILE A 113 -10.50 18.60 4.16
CA ILE A 113 -9.42 17.74 4.65
C ILE A 113 -8.19 17.90 3.76
N ARG A 114 -7.02 18.10 4.36
CA ARG A 114 -5.75 18.23 3.65
C ARG A 114 -4.70 17.36 4.35
N ARG A 115 -3.78 16.80 3.56
CA ARG A 115 -2.61 16.09 4.09
C ARG A 115 -1.68 17.09 4.79
N ASP A 116 -1.30 16.79 6.02
CA ASP A 116 -0.23 17.52 6.70
C ASP A 116 1.12 16.90 6.32
N GLU A 117 1.85 17.56 5.42
CA GLU A 117 3.14 17.08 4.90
C GLU A 117 4.25 17.04 5.96
N LYS A 118 4.06 17.69 7.11
CA LYS A 118 5.03 17.63 8.21
C LYS A 118 4.92 16.34 9.00
N THR A 119 3.69 15.86 9.17
CA THR A 119 3.37 14.71 10.02
C THR A 119 3.17 13.44 9.19
N TYR A 120 2.74 13.58 7.94
CA TYR A 120 2.39 12.48 7.06
C TYR A 120 3.31 12.45 5.83
N SER A 121 4.20 11.46 5.77
CA SER A 121 5.14 11.27 4.66
C SER A 121 4.53 10.59 3.44
N ASP A 122 3.49 9.78 3.64
CA ASP A 122 2.95 8.93 2.57
C ASP A 122 2.03 9.72 1.64
N TYR A 123 1.75 9.12 0.47
CA TYR A 123 0.87 9.71 -0.54
C TYR A 123 -0.60 9.62 -0.15
N GLU A 124 -1.43 10.41 -0.82
CA GLU A 124 -2.87 10.49 -0.54
C GLU A 124 -3.63 9.21 -0.90
N ASP A 125 -3.09 8.38 -1.80
CA ASP A 125 -3.63 7.06 -2.15
C ASP A 125 -3.05 5.92 -1.30
N HIS A 126 -2.26 6.24 -0.28
CA HIS A 126 -1.82 5.27 0.72
C HIS A 126 -3.02 4.76 1.53
N ILE A 127 -3.11 3.45 1.76
CA ILE A 127 -4.24 2.81 2.42
C ILE A 127 -4.51 3.39 3.82
N GLY A 128 -3.46 3.65 4.60
CA GLY A 128 -3.58 4.29 5.91
C GLY A 128 -4.12 5.73 5.84
N PHE A 129 -3.79 6.46 4.78
CA PHE A 129 -4.32 7.81 4.55
C PHE A 129 -5.78 7.75 4.17
N ILE A 130 -6.14 6.86 3.23
CA ILE A 130 -7.52 6.64 2.80
C ILE A 130 -8.41 6.31 4.00
N PHE A 131 -7.98 5.39 4.88
CA PHE A 131 -8.72 5.10 6.12
C PHE A 131 -8.84 6.31 7.05
N SER A 132 -7.79 7.13 7.16
CA SER A 132 -7.85 8.36 7.98
C SER A 132 -8.88 9.34 7.44
N VAL A 133 -8.94 9.53 6.12
CA VAL A 133 -9.91 10.40 5.45
C VAL A 133 -11.32 9.85 5.60
N MET A 134 -11.50 8.54 5.39
CA MET A 134 -12.81 7.89 5.52
C MET A 134 -13.35 7.98 6.95
N SER A 135 -12.48 7.86 7.96
CA SER A 135 -12.84 8.08 9.37
C SER A 135 -13.40 9.48 9.58
N GLU A 136 -12.64 10.50 9.18
CA GLU A 136 -13.02 11.91 9.34
C GLU A 136 -14.31 12.24 8.58
N LEU A 137 -14.47 11.75 7.34
CA LEU A 137 -15.70 11.96 6.58
C LEU A 137 -16.91 11.31 7.27
N CYS A 138 -16.76 10.12 7.83
CA CYS A 138 -17.83 9.47 8.58
C CYS A 138 -18.22 10.27 9.84
N GLU A 139 -17.26 10.85 10.56
CA GLU A 139 -17.54 11.73 11.71
C GLU A 139 -18.26 13.01 11.28
N LEU A 140 -17.81 13.66 10.21
CA LEU A 140 -18.43 14.87 9.67
C LEU A 140 -19.88 14.60 9.22
N ILE A 141 -20.13 13.47 8.56
CA ILE A 141 -21.50 13.05 8.16
C ILE A 141 -22.34 12.79 9.42
N ALA A 142 -21.81 12.09 10.42
CA ALA A 142 -22.53 11.86 11.68
C ALA A 142 -22.87 13.17 12.40
N ASN A 143 -22.05 14.21 12.25
CA ASN A 143 -22.27 15.54 12.81
C ASN A 143 -23.15 16.45 11.93
N GLY A 144 -23.72 15.93 10.83
CA GLY A 144 -24.69 16.62 9.97
C GLY A 144 -24.13 17.24 8.69
N GLU A 145 -22.83 17.08 8.37
CA GLU A 145 -22.25 17.51 7.09
C GLU A 145 -22.56 16.50 5.95
N GLU A 146 -23.84 16.31 5.65
CA GLU A 146 -24.34 15.34 4.67
C GLU A 146 -23.77 15.52 3.24
N GLN A 147 -23.26 16.71 2.89
CA GLN A 147 -22.64 16.95 1.58
C GLN A 147 -21.46 16.00 1.30
N TYR A 148 -20.82 15.44 2.33
CA TYR A 148 -19.69 14.52 2.16
C TYR A 148 -20.08 13.07 1.92
N ARG A 149 -21.37 12.71 2.05
CA ARG A 149 -21.85 11.33 1.83
C ARG A 149 -21.45 10.80 0.47
N ASN A 150 -21.69 11.59 -0.59
CA ASN A 150 -21.33 11.19 -1.94
C ASN A 150 -19.81 11.08 -2.11
N THR A 151 -19.04 11.98 -1.49
CA THR A 151 -17.57 11.92 -1.54
C THR A 151 -17.05 10.66 -0.85
N ALA A 152 -17.56 10.33 0.34
CA ALA A 152 -17.18 9.10 1.06
C ALA A 152 -17.55 7.84 0.26
N HIS A 153 -18.75 7.81 -0.34
CA HIS A 153 -19.16 6.72 -1.23
C HIS A 153 -18.20 6.56 -2.41
N CYS A 154 -17.89 7.64 -3.15
CA CYS A 154 -17.00 7.57 -4.30
C CYS A 154 -15.56 7.19 -3.93
N ILE A 155 -15.02 7.69 -2.81
CA ILE A 155 -13.69 7.28 -2.33
C ILE A 155 -13.67 5.79 -2.03
N PHE A 156 -14.70 5.29 -1.34
CA PHE A 156 -14.80 3.85 -1.07
C PHE A 156 -14.86 3.07 -2.38
N GLU A 157 -15.83 3.37 -3.24
CA GLU A 157 -16.11 2.62 -4.47
C GLU A 157 -14.95 2.63 -5.47
N GLN A 158 -14.37 3.80 -5.75
CA GLN A 158 -13.44 4.00 -6.86
C GLN A 158 -11.98 3.84 -6.47
N ILE A 159 -11.65 4.09 -5.18
CA ILE A 159 -10.28 4.02 -4.69
C ILE A 159 -10.12 2.78 -3.81
N LEU A 160 -10.74 2.75 -2.63
CA LEU A 160 -10.45 1.71 -1.63
C LEU A 160 -10.90 0.31 -2.07
N ASN A 161 -12.15 0.19 -2.50
CA ASN A 161 -12.78 -1.07 -2.87
C ASN A 161 -12.03 -1.79 -4.00
N ASP A 162 -11.41 -1.02 -4.90
CA ASP A 162 -10.73 -1.52 -6.09
C ASP A 162 -9.50 -2.39 -5.73
N PHE A 163 -8.69 -1.95 -4.76
CA PHE A 163 -7.44 -2.66 -4.42
C PHE A 163 -7.45 -3.42 -3.09
N VAL A 164 -8.39 -3.12 -2.18
CA VAL A 164 -8.33 -3.62 -0.79
C VAL A 164 -8.33 -5.14 -0.70
N ASP A 165 -9.02 -5.86 -1.60
CA ASP A 165 -9.03 -7.33 -1.56
C ASP A 165 -7.67 -7.93 -1.99
N LYS A 166 -7.02 -7.36 -3.02
CA LYS A 166 -5.68 -7.77 -3.46
C LYS A 166 -4.66 -7.50 -2.36
N PHE A 167 -4.66 -6.28 -1.82
CA PHE A 167 -3.82 -5.89 -0.69
C PHE A 167 -4.01 -6.82 0.51
N SER A 168 -5.26 -7.09 0.89
CA SER A 168 -5.59 -7.97 2.02
C SER A 168 -5.06 -9.38 1.81
N LYS A 169 -5.18 -9.92 0.59
CA LYS A 169 -4.66 -11.24 0.26
C LYS A 169 -3.14 -11.30 0.40
N GLU A 170 -2.42 -10.36 -0.20
CA GLU A 170 -0.95 -10.31 -0.12
C GLU A 170 -0.47 -10.14 1.33
N LEU A 171 -1.13 -9.28 2.11
CA LEU A 171 -0.81 -9.05 3.52
C LEU A 171 -1.08 -10.29 4.40
N TYR A 172 -2.11 -11.07 4.08
CA TYR A 172 -2.40 -12.32 4.78
C TYR A 172 -1.40 -13.42 4.45
N GLU A 173 -0.95 -13.48 3.20
CA GLU A 173 0.00 -14.47 2.69
C GLU A 173 1.47 -14.14 3.04
N HIS A 174 1.75 -12.89 3.44
CA HIS A 174 3.10 -12.45 3.80
C HIS A 174 3.68 -13.26 4.98
N GLU A 175 4.94 -13.69 4.84
CA GLU A 175 5.60 -14.61 5.77
C GLU A 175 5.76 -14.05 7.18
N SER A 176 6.02 -12.75 7.29
CA SER A 176 6.17 -12.05 8.58
C SER A 176 4.84 -11.62 9.21
N SER A 177 3.69 -11.94 8.60
CA SER A 177 2.37 -11.52 9.08
C SER A 177 1.87 -12.48 10.16
N ASP A 178 1.87 -12.03 11.42
CA ASP A 178 1.37 -12.76 12.59
C ASP A 178 0.16 -12.00 13.18
N ILE A 179 0.36 -10.76 13.65
CA ILE A 179 -0.70 -9.86 14.09
C ILE A 179 -1.53 -9.41 12.88
N PHE A 180 -0.87 -9.07 11.76
CA PHE A 180 -1.55 -8.51 10.59
C PHE A 180 -2.47 -9.51 9.87
N LYS A 181 -2.27 -10.83 10.04
CA LYS A 181 -3.25 -11.83 9.58
C LYS A 181 -4.62 -11.63 10.22
N ASN A 182 -4.65 -11.35 11.52
CA ASN A 182 -5.90 -11.06 12.21
C ASN A 182 -6.45 -9.67 11.85
N VAL A 183 -5.57 -8.69 11.61
CA VAL A 183 -5.99 -7.38 11.07
C VAL A 183 -6.68 -7.56 9.71
N VAL A 184 -6.19 -8.45 8.84
CA VAL A 184 -6.84 -8.76 7.56
C VAL A 184 -8.20 -9.43 7.75
N VAL A 185 -8.35 -10.33 8.73
CA VAL A 185 -9.67 -10.92 9.04
C VAL A 185 -10.68 -9.84 9.41
N LEU A 186 -10.28 -8.89 10.27
CA LEU A 186 -11.10 -7.73 10.62
C LEU A 186 -11.40 -6.85 9.41
N LEU A 187 -10.38 -6.58 8.58
CA LEU A 187 -10.51 -5.75 7.39
C LEU A 187 -11.50 -6.36 6.41
N LYS A 188 -11.43 -7.67 6.16
CA LYS A 188 -12.35 -8.37 5.27
C LYS A 188 -13.80 -8.25 5.75
N SER A 189 -14.07 -8.56 7.02
CA SER A 189 -15.41 -8.43 7.61
C SER A 189 -15.94 -7.00 7.52
N PHE A 190 -15.07 -6.00 7.75
CA PHE A 190 -15.45 -4.60 7.65
C PHE A 190 -15.72 -4.15 6.21
N ILE A 191 -14.89 -4.54 5.23
CA ILE A 191 -15.09 -4.20 3.81
C ILE A 191 -16.37 -4.85 3.27
N GLU A 192 -16.67 -6.09 3.65
CA GLU A 192 -17.93 -6.75 3.29
C GLU A 192 -19.14 -5.99 3.86
N PHE A 193 -19.08 -5.58 5.13
CA PHE A 193 -20.09 -4.73 5.75
C PHE A 193 -20.24 -3.39 5.00
N GLU A 194 -19.12 -2.75 4.67
CA GLU A 194 -19.08 -1.44 4.04
C GLU A 194 -19.66 -1.46 2.61
N ARG A 195 -19.36 -2.52 1.84
CA ARG A 195 -19.98 -2.80 0.53
C ARG A 195 -21.50 -2.88 0.63
N ILE A 196 -22.02 -3.62 1.61
CA ILE A 196 -23.45 -3.76 1.84
C ILE A 196 -24.06 -2.41 2.26
N TYR A 197 -23.39 -1.68 3.14
CA TYR A 197 -23.88 -0.39 3.65
C TYR A 197 -23.94 0.69 2.56
N LEU A 198 -22.95 0.74 1.68
CA LEU A 198 -22.85 1.72 0.59
C LEU A 198 -23.51 1.25 -0.72
N ASP A 199 -24.05 0.02 -0.78
CA ASP A 199 -24.59 -0.60 -1.99
C ASP A 199 -23.55 -0.69 -3.14
N VAL A 200 -22.31 -1.02 -2.78
CA VAL A 200 -21.17 -1.14 -3.70
C VAL A 200 -20.87 -2.62 -3.95
N GLN A 201 -20.71 -2.99 -5.22
CA GLN A 201 -20.40 -4.37 -5.61
C GLN A 201 -18.94 -4.73 -5.33
N THR A 202 -18.68 -6.02 -5.15
CA THR A 202 -17.31 -6.54 -5.10
C THR A 202 -16.66 -6.33 -6.48
N PRO A 203 -15.42 -5.81 -6.55
CA PRO A 203 -14.74 -5.61 -7.82
C PRO A 203 -14.54 -6.96 -8.52
N VAL A 204 -14.75 -6.97 -9.84
CA VAL A 204 -14.44 -8.13 -10.66
C VAL A 204 -13.01 -7.96 -11.16
N TYR A 205 -12.11 -8.76 -10.61
CA TYR A 205 -10.75 -8.82 -11.12
C TYR A 205 -10.75 -9.66 -12.40
N ASP A 206 -10.45 -9.02 -13.53
CA ASP A 206 -10.01 -9.78 -14.69
C ASP A 206 -8.81 -10.60 -14.24
N GLN A 207 -8.94 -11.93 -14.30
CA GLN A 207 -7.82 -12.81 -14.06
C GLN A 207 -6.74 -12.37 -15.03
N ILE A 208 -5.67 -11.77 -14.51
CA ILE A 208 -4.49 -11.43 -15.29
C ILE A 208 -4.14 -12.72 -16.00
N LYS A 209 -4.32 -12.75 -17.32
CA LYS A 209 -3.71 -13.76 -18.15
C LYS A 209 -2.24 -13.62 -17.82
N VAL A 210 -1.72 -14.57 -17.05
CA VAL A 210 -0.29 -14.71 -16.84
C VAL A 210 0.24 -14.98 -18.25
N GLU A 211 0.57 -13.93 -18.98
CA GLU A 211 1.46 -14.04 -20.11
C GLU A 211 2.73 -14.58 -19.51
N SER A 212 2.90 -15.90 -19.68
CA SER A 212 4.12 -16.59 -19.36
C SER A 212 5.24 -15.73 -19.92
N LYS A 213 6.12 -15.22 -19.05
CA LYS A 213 7.35 -14.55 -19.46
C LYS A 213 7.89 -15.32 -20.66
N PRO A 214 8.16 -14.68 -21.81
CA PRO A 214 8.71 -15.40 -22.95
C PRO A 214 9.93 -16.14 -22.42
N LYS A 215 9.94 -17.47 -22.59
CA LYS A 215 11.11 -18.29 -22.27
C LYS A 215 12.31 -17.57 -22.85
N ALA A 216 13.32 -17.34 -22.02
CA ALA A 216 14.57 -16.69 -22.42
C ALA A 216 14.95 -17.20 -23.81
N GLU A 217 14.96 -16.29 -24.80
CA GLU A 217 15.32 -16.65 -26.17
C GLU A 217 16.64 -17.39 -26.12
N GLU A 218 16.64 -18.65 -26.58
CA GLU A 218 17.87 -19.40 -26.75
C GLU A 218 18.78 -18.56 -27.65
N LEU A 219 19.89 -18.07 -27.07
CA LEU A 219 20.86 -17.23 -27.78
C LEU A 219 21.21 -17.90 -29.10
N SER A 220 21.05 -17.17 -30.21
CA SER A 220 21.39 -17.70 -31.53
C SER A 220 22.85 -18.16 -31.56
N ALA A 221 23.14 -19.20 -32.35
CA ALA A 221 24.49 -19.77 -32.45
C ALA A 221 25.56 -18.71 -32.81
N SER A 222 25.18 -17.64 -33.52
CA SER A 222 26.07 -16.52 -33.84
C SER A 222 26.42 -15.67 -32.60
N GLU A 223 25.47 -15.46 -31.69
CA GLU A 223 25.68 -14.67 -30.48
C GLU A 223 26.51 -15.45 -29.45
N ILE A 224 26.34 -16.77 -29.39
CA ILE A 224 27.18 -17.67 -28.57
C ILE A 224 28.64 -17.63 -29.06
N ALA A 225 28.87 -17.75 -30.37
CA ALA A 225 30.21 -17.69 -30.96
C ALA A 225 30.89 -16.33 -30.74
N ARG A 226 30.13 -15.22 -30.79
CA ARG A 226 30.66 -13.88 -30.49
C ARG A 226 31.09 -13.73 -29.04
N ARG A 227 30.31 -14.28 -28.11
CA ARG A 227 30.62 -14.27 -26.66
C ARG A 227 31.83 -15.14 -26.32
N GLU A 228 31.97 -16.28 -26.97
CA GLU A 228 33.13 -17.17 -26.80
C GLU A 228 34.41 -16.52 -27.33
N LYS A 229 34.35 -15.87 -28.49
CA LYS A 229 35.47 -15.09 -29.05
C LYS A 229 35.89 -13.94 -28.13
N ASN A 230 34.94 -13.20 -27.57
CA ASN A 230 35.22 -12.13 -26.61
C ASN A 230 35.78 -12.65 -25.28
N ARG A 231 35.36 -13.84 -24.84
CA ARG A 231 35.92 -14.50 -23.64
C ARG A 231 37.38 -14.93 -23.86
N LEU A 232 37.69 -15.48 -25.03
CA LEU A 232 39.07 -15.87 -25.40
C LEU A 232 39.99 -14.63 -25.52
N LEU A 233 39.49 -13.54 -26.11
CA LEU A 233 40.23 -12.28 -26.20
C LEU A 233 40.50 -11.66 -24.82
N ARG A 234 39.58 -11.78 -23.87
CA ARG A 234 39.78 -11.33 -22.49
C ARG A 234 40.78 -12.19 -21.71
N GLN A 235 40.86 -13.48 -22.02
CA GLN A 235 41.84 -14.39 -21.39
C GLN A 235 43.27 -14.20 -21.92
N GLN A 236 43.45 -13.62 -23.11
CA GLN A 236 44.77 -13.35 -23.68
C GLN A 236 45.48 -12.12 -23.08
N GLY A 237 44.83 -11.39 -22.16
CA GLY A 237 45.40 -10.22 -21.49
C GLY A 237 45.61 -9.03 -22.44
N PRO A 238 45.97 -7.84 -21.91
CA PRO A 238 46.16 -6.66 -22.75
C PRO A 238 47.34 -6.89 -23.72
N LYS A 239 47.13 -6.54 -24.99
CA LYS A 239 48.21 -6.52 -25.99
C LYS A 239 49.34 -5.64 -25.45
N LYS A 240 50.56 -6.17 -25.45
CA LYS A 240 51.76 -5.37 -25.17
C LYS A 240 51.81 -4.21 -26.16
N ASP A 241 51.86 -3.00 -25.62
CA ASP A 241 52.15 -1.79 -26.37
C ASP A 241 53.54 -1.91 -26.99
N GLU A 242 53.58 -1.99 -28.32
CA GLU A 242 54.77 -1.61 -29.07
C GLU A 242 54.38 -0.48 -30.03
N ASN A 243 54.73 0.73 -29.56
CA ASN A 243 55.02 1.94 -30.33
C ASN A 243 53.85 2.78 -30.88
N GLY A 244 53.58 3.88 -30.17
CA GLY A 244 53.41 5.20 -30.81
C GLY A 244 52.04 5.86 -30.69
N ALA A 245 51.91 6.75 -29.70
CA ALA A 245 51.01 7.91 -29.63
C ALA A 245 49.53 7.72 -30.04
N CYS A 246 48.64 7.56 -29.05
CA CYS A 246 47.22 7.84 -29.25
C CYS A 246 47.00 9.36 -29.23
N GLU A 247 46.66 9.94 -30.38
CA GLU A 247 46.05 11.26 -30.46
C GLU A 247 44.72 11.27 -29.68
N ILE A 248 44.62 12.16 -28.71
CA ILE A 248 43.37 12.43 -28.00
C ILE A 248 42.49 13.26 -28.93
N ASN A 249 41.59 12.61 -29.68
CA ASN A 249 40.52 13.31 -30.38
C ASN A 249 39.44 13.72 -29.39
N ILE A 250 39.57 14.94 -28.84
CA ILE A 250 38.48 15.62 -28.13
C ILE A 250 37.54 16.18 -29.19
N ALA A 251 36.36 15.58 -29.33
CA ALA A 251 35.29 16.15 -30.13
C ALA A 251 34.71 17.35 -29.36
N TYR A 252 34.93 18.56 -29.88
CA TYR A 252 34.16 19.74 -29.51
C TYR A 252 32.91 19.76 -30.37
N ASP A 253 31.73 19.57 -29.77
CA ASP A 253 30.46 19.99 -30.37
C ASP A 253 30.39 21.51 -30.22
N VAL A 254 30.72 22.21 -31.31
CA VAL A 254 30.41 23.63 -31.47
C VAL A 254 29.04 23.67 -32.16
N GLU A 255 28.00 23.96 -31.38
CA GLU A 255 26.74 24.45 -31.93
C GLU A 255 26.99 25.86 -32.49
N ASP A 256 27.01 25.98 -33.81
CA ASP A 256 26.75 27.24 -34.50
C ASP A 256 25.49 27.03 -35.34
N ASP A 257 24.42 27.74 -34.99
CA ASP A 257 23.86 28.74 -35.91
C ASP A 257 22.82 29.61 -35.18
N ILE A 258 23.16 30.90 -35.07
CA ILE A 258 22.24 32.04 -35.06
C ILE A 258 21.98 32.44 -36.52
#